data_AF-A0A8C8ZT70-F1
#
_entry.id   AF-A0A8C8ZT70-F1
#
_cell.length_a   1.000
_cell.length_b   1.000
_cell.length_c   1.000
_cell.angle_alpha   90.00
_cell.angle_beta   90.00
_cell.angle_gamma   90.00
#
_symmetry.space_group_name_H-M   'P 1'
#
loop_
_entity.id
_entity.type
_entity.pdbx_description
1 polymer ?
#
loop_
_entity_poly.entity_id
_entity_poly.type
_entity_poly.pdbx_seq_one_letter_code
_entity_poly.pdbx_strand_id
1 'polypeptide(L)'
;MKFFLYSLLLLPLLIIFSLESLVRLFIPRKRKSVTGEIVLITGAGHGIGRLTAYEFAKLKSKLVLWDINKHGIEETAAECKRLGARVHAYVVDCSNREDIYSSAKKTTKAFLPAMMESNHGHIVTVASLAGHTAVPFLLAYCSSKFAAVGFHKGLTEELAALKRTGVKTTCLCPNFINTGFIKNPSTSLGPTLEPEHVVSSLMDGILTEQKMIFLPSSARFLMVLEKMLPERFLEVLKQKVNVRFDAVIGYKSNGQ
;
A
#
# COMPACT_ATOMS: atom_id res chain seq x y z
N MET A 1 0.07 37.74 18.44
CA MET A 1 1.27 38.36 17.84
C MET A 1 2.36 37.35 17.46
N LYS A 2 2.83 36.48 18.38
CA LYS A 2 3.86 35.46 18.05
C LYS A 2 3.46 34.49 16.92
N PHE A 3 2.24 33.95 16.93
CA PHE A 3 1.74 33.06 15.85
C PHE A 3 1.81 33.72 14.47
N PHE A 4 1.33 34.97 14.35
CA PHE A 4 1.34 35.72 13.09
C PHE A 4 2.76 35.98 12.57
N LEU A 5 3.69 36.30 13.48
CA LEU A 5 5.10 36.51 13.16
C LEU A 5 5.80 35.22 12.69
N TYR A 6 5.52 34.08 13.36
CA TYR A 6 6.02 32.77 12.92
C TYR A 6 5.46 32.36 11.56
N SER A 7 4.16 32.56 11.31
CA SER A 7 3.54 32.28 10.01
C SER A 7 4.16 33.10 8.88
N LEU A 8 4.48 34.38 9.13
CA LEU A 8 5.16 35.24 8.17
C LEU A 8 6.60 34.78 7.90
N LEU A 9 7.31 34.29 8.92
CA LEU A 9 8.68 33.76 8.80
C LEU A 9 8.75 32.43 8.01
N LEU A 10 7.67 31.63 8.03
CA LEU A 10 7.59 30.36 7.30
C LEU A 10 7.18 30.53 5.83
N LEU A 11 6.67 31.69 5.44
CA LEU A 11 6.16 31.97 4.09
C LEU A 11 7.24 31.84 3.00
N PRO A 12 8.47 32.35 3.18
CA PRO A 12 9.56 32.13 2.24
C PRO A 12 9.93 30.65 2.09
N LEU A 13 9.97 29.90 3.19
CA LEU A 13 10.23 28.46 3.18
C LEU A 13 9.13 27.70 2.42
N LEU A 14 7.87 28.08 2.63
CA LEU A 14 6.74 27.50 1.90
C LEU A 14 6.88 27.74 0.39
N ILE A 15 7.24 28.96 -0.03
CA ILE A 15 7.46 29.29 -1.44
C ILE A 15 8.61 28.45 -2.02
N ILE A 16 9.76 28.41 -1.34
CA ILE A 16 10.93 27.63 -1.76
C ILE A 16 10.58 26.15 -1.92
N PHE A 17 9.94 25.53 -0.92
CA PHE A 17 9.56 24.11 -0.99
C PHE A 17 8.47 23.85 -2.03
N SER A 18 7.57 24.80 -2.28
CA SER A 18 6.56 24.67 -3.34
C SER A 18 7.19 24.73 -4.73
N LEU A 19 8.15 25.64 -4.96
CA LEU A 19 8.92 25.73 -6.19
C LEU A 19 9.78 24.49 -6.40
N GLU A 20 10.46 24.00 -5.35
CA GLU A 20 11.22 22.76 -5.40
C GLU A 20 10.33 21.57 -5.78
N SER A 21 9.14 21.47 -5.18
CA SER A 21 8.15 20.44 -5.51
C SER A 21 7.70 20.54 -6.98
N LEU A 22 7.47 21.75 -7.48
CA LEU A 22 7.10 22.01 -8.88
C LEU A 22 8.21 21.58 -9.85
N VAL A 23 9.47 21.92 -9.57
CA VAL A 23 10.62 21.51 -10.38
C VAL A 23 10.77 19.97 -10.36
N ARG A 24 10.59 19.34 -9.20
CA ARG A 24 10.63 17.88 -9.04
C ARG A 24 9.49 17.16 -9.79
N LEU A 25 8.46 17.84 -10.29
CA LEU A 25 7.48 17.23 -11.20
C LEU A 25 8.07 16.92 -12.58
N PHE A 26 9.10 17.65 -13.00
CA PHE A 26 9.74 17.48 -14.31
C PHE A 26 11.04 16.65 -14.25
N ILE A 27 11.56 16.38 -13.05
CA ILE A 27 12.78 15.59 -12.85
C ILE A 27 12.39 14.15 -12.45
N PRO A 28 12.78 13.13 -13.24
CA PRO A 28 12.55 11.74 -12.88
C PRO A 28 13.21 11.39 -11.54
N ARG A 29 12.48 10.68 -10.68
CA ARG A 29 13.05 10.21 -9.40
C ARG A 29 14.07 9.12 -9.67
N LYS A 30 15.25 9.24 -9.06
CA LYS A 30 16.27 8.19 -9.10
C LYS A 30 15.75 6.93 -8.41
N ARG A 31 15.86 5.79 -9.10
CA ARG A 31 15.54 4.47 -8.53
C ARG A 31 16.72 3.95 -7.70
N LYS A 32 16.45 3.40 -6.53
CA LYS A 32 17.46 2.69 -5.73
C LYS A 32 17.68 1.26 -6.23
N SER A 33 18.85 0.71 -5.92
CA SER A 33 19.09 -0.73 -6.05
C SER A 33 18.49 -1.47 -4.86
N VAL A 34 17.98 -2.67 -5.10
CA VAL A 34 17.51 -3.61 -4.07
C VAL A 34 18.20 -4.98 -4.17
N THR A 35 19.29 -5.04 -4.94
CA THR A 35 20.11 -6.24 -5.10
C THR A 35 20.66 -6.67 -3.74
N GLY A 36 20.43 -7.93 -3.36
CA GLY A 36 20.94 -8.50 -2.11
C GLY A 36 20.18 -8.07 -0.84
N GLU A 37 19.27 -7.10 -0.93
CA GLU A 37 18.38 -6.70 0.17
C GLU A 37 17.43 -7.82 0.56
N ILE A 38 17.11 -7.91 1.85
CA ILE A 38 16.11 -8.87 2.35
C ILE A 38 14.73 -8.24 2.20
N VAL A 39 13.86 -8.88 1.42
CA VAL A 39 12.49 -8.42 1.16
C VAL A 39 11.52 -9.47 1.67
N LEU A 40 10.74 -9.12 2.70
CA LEU A 40 9.64 -9.94 3.16
C LEU A 40 8.34 -9.53 2.48
N ILE A 41 7.60 -10.50 1.96
CA ILE A 41 6.29 -10.29 1.34
C ILE A 41 5.28 -11.22 2.01
N THR A 42 4.22 -10.66 2.59
CA THR A 42 3.06 -11.41 3.09
C THR A 42 1.99 -11.53 1.99
N GLY A 43 1.16 -12.57 2.03
CA GLY A 43 0.21 -12.85 0.95
C GLY A 43 0.90 -13.15 -0.38
N ALA A 44 2.10 -13.73 -0.33
CA ALA A 44 2.95 -13.95 -1.50
C ALA A 44 2.49 -15.13 -2.38
N GLY A 45 1.54 -15.93 -1.91
CA GLY A 45 1.05 -17.13 -2.59
C GLY A 45 0.13 -16.84 -3.77
N HIS A 46 -0.38 -15.61 -3.93
CA HIS A 46 -1.30 -15.26 -5.02
C HIS A 46 -1.31 -13.76 -5.35
N GLY A 47 -2.00 -13.39 -6.44
CA GLY A 47 -2.31 -12.01 -6.82
C GLY A 47 -1.11 -11.06 -6.83
N ILE A 48 -1.28 -9.87 -6.24
CA ILE A 48 -0.26 -8.82 -6.21
C ILE A 48 0.97 -9.23 -5.42
N GLY A 49 0.81 -9.95 -4.31
CA GLY A 49 1.95 -10.39 -3.50
C GLY A 49 2.88 -11.31 -4.30
N ARG A 50 2.31 -12.27 -5.03
CA ARG A 50 3.04 -13.15 -5.96
C ARG A 50 3.77 -12.36 -7.04
N LEU A 51 3.07 -11.50 -7.76
CA LEU A 51 3.67 -10.71 -8.85
C LEU A 51 4.77 -9.76 -8.34
N THR A 52 4.57 -9.18 -7.15
CA THR A 52 5.58 -8.34 -6.49
C THR A 52 6.83 -9.15 -6.14
N ALA A 53 6.67 -10.39 -5.68
CA ALA A 53 7.79 -11.29 -5.42
C ALA A 53 8.59 -11.59 -6.71
N TYR A 54 7.92 -11.72 -7.85
CA TYR A 54 8.58 -11.93 -9.15
C TYR A 54 9.41 -10.71 -9.55
N GLU A 55 8.91 -9.49 -9.35
CA GLU A 55 9.66 -8.27 -9.66
C GLU A 55 10.91 -8.13 -8.79
N PHE A 56 10.81 -8.36 -7.47
CA PHE A 56 11.99 -8.36 -6.61
C PHE A 56 12.95 -9.51 -6.93
N ALA A 57 12.45 -10.66 -7.40
CA ALA A 57 13.31 -11.75 -7.83
C ALA A 57 14.16 -11.37 -9.04
N LYS A 58 13.58 -10.70 -10.04
CA LYS A 58 14.30 -10.15 -11.20
C LYS A 58 15.39 -9.17 -10.78
N LEU A 59 15.14 -8.38 -9.74
CA LEU A 59 16.08 -7.43 -9.14
C LEU A 59 17.10 -8.06 -8.18
N LYS A 60 17.14 -9.40 -8.07
CA LYS A 60 18.14 -10.16 -7.29
C LYS A 60 18.12 -9.85 -5.79
N SER A 61 16.95 -9.53 -5.24
CA SER A 61 16.74 -9.46 -3.79
C SER A 61 16.74 -10.86 -3.16
N LYS A 62 16.93 -10.92 -1.84
CA LYS A 62 16.74 -12.12 -1.02
C LYS A 62 15.30 -12.11 -0.50
N LEU A 63 14.48 -13.07 -0.91
CA LEU A 63 13.06 -13.08 -0.62
C LEU A 63 12.73 -13.94 0.59
N VAL A 64 11.87 -13.40 1.45
CA VAL A 64 11.15 -14.12 2.49
C VAL A 64 9.67 -14.04 2.17
N LEU A 65 9.05 -15.16 1.82
CA LEU A 65 7.66 -15.20 1.37
C LEU A 65 6.81 -15.83 2.47
N TRP A 66 5.72 -15.16 2.85
CA TRP A 66 4.70 -15.68 3.76
C TRP A 66 3.33 -15.76 3.09
N ASP A 67 2.62 -16.85 3.32
CA ASP A 67 1.24 -17.05 2.90
C ASP A 67 0.59 -18.17 3.72
N ILE A 68 -0.73 -18.18 3.83
CA ILE A 68 -1.46 -19.29 4.47
C ILE A 68 -1.58 -20.51 3.53
N ASN A 69 -1.56 -20.26 2.22
CA ASN A 69 -1.68 -21.30 1.20
C ASN A 69 -0.32 -21.90 0.87
N LYS A 70 -0.09 -23.13 1.36
CA LYS A 70 1.16 -23.88 1.12
C LYS A 70 1.49 -24.07 -0.37
N HIS A 71 0.51 -24.49 -1.18
CA HIS A 71 0.75 -24.73 -2.60
C HIS A 71 1.08 -23.43 -3.34
N GLY A 72 0.30 -22.37 -3.09
CA GLY A 72 0.47 -21.08 -3.73
C GLY A 72 1.84 -20.47 -3.42
N ILE A 73 2.33 -20.61 -2.18
CA ILE A 73 3.65 -20.08 -1.82
C ILE A 73 4.81 -20.90 -2.36
N GLU A 74 4.66 -22.24 -2.44
CA GLU A 74 5.66 -23.12 -3.04
C GLU A 74 5.84 -22.82 -4.52
N GLU A 75 4.74 -22.59 -5.25
CA GLU A 75 4.74 -22.18 -6.65
C GLU A 75 5.44 -20.82 -6.83
N THR A 76 5.05 -19.80 -6.05
CA THR A 76 5.71 -18.48 -6.09
C THR A 76 7.21 -18.62 -5.80
N ALA A 77 7.59 -19.42 -4.80
CA ALA A 77 8.98 -19.59 -4.42
C ALA A 77 9.81 -20.30 -5.49
N ALA A 78 9.25 -21.32 -6.15
CA ALA A 78 9.91 -22.01 -7.26
C ALA A 78 10.19 -21.04 -8.42
N GLU A 79 9.20 -20.22 -8.77
CA GLU A 79 9.33 -19.23 -9.83
C GLU A 79 10.35 -18.14 -9.50
N CYS A 80 10.32 -17.60 -8.27
CA CYS A 80 11.32 -16.63 -7.82
C CYS A 80 12.76 -17.21 -7.85
N LYS A 81 12.94 -18.50 -7.51
CA LYS A 81 14.23 -19.18 -7.62
C LYS A 81 14.66 -19.31 -9.09
N ARG A 82 13.73 -19.64 -10.00
CA ARG A 82 13.99 -19.68 -11.46
C ARG A 82 14.44 -18.33 -12.00
N LEU A 83 13.89 -17.23 -11.48
CA LEU A 83 14.31 -15.86 -11.79
C LEU A 83 15.66 -15.47 -11.17
N GLY A 84 16.29 -16.38 -10.40
CA GLY A 84 17.65 -16.26 -9.87
C GLY A 84 17.76 -15.55 -8.52
N ALA A 85 16.67 -15.49 -7.75
CA ALA A 85 16.68 -14.96 -6.39
C ALA A 85 16.92 -16.05 -5.35
N ARG A 86 17.45 -15.66 -4.18
CA ARG A 86 17.44 -16.51 -2.99
C ARG A 86 16.08 -16.39 -2.33
N VAL A 87 15.43 -17.51 -2.01
CA VAL A 87 14.04 -17.49 -1.52
C VAL A 87 13.86 -18.44 -0.35
N HIS A 88 13.26 -17.93 0.72
CA HIS A 88 12.76 -18.68 1.86
C HIS A 88 11.24 -18.50 1.93
N ALA A 89 10.49 -19.59 1.92
CA ALA A 89 9.03 -19.58 1.96
C ALA A 89 8.53 -20.22 3.27
N TYR A 90 7.53 -19.62 3.88
CA TYR A 90 6.92 -20.09 5.12
C TYR A 90 5.40 -20.04 5.01
N VAL A 91 4.75 -21.10 5.46
CA VAL A 91 3.31 -21.10 5.69
C VAL A 91 3.06 -20.34 6.98
N VAL A 92 2.39 -19.20 6.90
CA VAL A 92 2.11 -18.32 8.05
C VAL A 92 0.70 -17.79 7.96
N ASP A 93 -0.06 -17.99 9.03
CA ASP A 93 -1.35 -17.34 9.23
C ASP A 93 -1.16 -15.95 9.83
N CYS A 94 -1.28 -14.92 9.00
CA CYS A 94 -1.19 -13.52 9.43
C CYS A 94 -2.35 -13.06 10.33
N SER A 95 -3.38 -13.88 10.56
CA SER A 95 -4.40 -13.62 11.59
C SER A 95 -3.98 -14.13 12.98
N ASN A 96 -2.99 -15.03 13.04
CA ASN A 96 -2.48 -15.61 14.26
C ASN A 96 -1.20 -14.88 14.70
N ARG A 97 -1.29 -14.18 15.82
CA ARG A 97 -0.20 -13.36 16.35
C ARG A 97 1.02 -14.21 16.75
N GLU A 98 0.79 -15.36 17.38
CA GLU A 98 1.85 -16.27 17.82
C GLU A 98 2.58 -16.88 16.62
N ASP A 99 1.87 -17.19 15.54
CA ASP A 99 2.47 -17.66 14.28
C ASP A 99 3.36 -16.58 13.65
N ILE A 100 2.87 -15.33 13.54
CA ILE A 100 3.66 -14.17 13.10
C ILE A 100 4.94 -14.04 13.93
N TYR A 101 4.86 -14.08 15.26
CA TYR A 101 6.04 -13.92 16.10
C TYR A 101 7.02 -15.08 15.98
N SER A 102 6.52 -16.32 15.89
CA SER A 102 7.35 -17.50 15.75
C SER A 102 8.08 -17.51 14.40
N SER A 103 7.39 -17.11 13.34
CA SER A 103 7.90 -17.04 11.98
C SER A 103 8.85 -15.86 11.80
N ALA A 104 8.49 -14.68 12.31
CA ALA A 104 9.39 -13.53 12.38
C ALA A 104 10.66 -13.87 13.14
N LYS A 105 10.56 -14.66 14.22
CA LYS A 105 11.73 -15.09 14.99
C LYS A 105 12.69 -15.96 14.17
N LYS A 106 12.16 -16.82 13.31
CA LYS A 106 12.96 -17.68 12.42
C LYS A 106 13.57 -16.89 11.27
N THR A 107 12.87 -15.88 10.77
CA THR A 107 13.30 -15.16 9.57
C THR A 107 14.17 -13.96 9.90
N THR A 108 13.91 -13.22 10.99
CA THR A 108 14.54 -11.90 11.22
C THR A 108 14.47 -11.31 12.64
N LYS A 109 13.84 -11.98 13.62
CA LYS A 109 13.51 -11.47 14.97
C LYS A 109 13.33 -9.94 15.06
N ALA A 110 12.19 -9.49 14.55
CA ALA A 110 11.65 -8.13 14.57
C ALA A 110 12.38 -7.12 13.67
N PHE A 111 12.00 -7.15 12.39
CA PHE A 111 12.47 -6.28 11.31
C PHE A 111 12.66 -4.82 11.71
N LEU A 112 11.65 -4.21 12.34
CA LEU A 112 11.68 -2.78 12.63
C LEU A 112 12.78 -2.39 13.65
N PRO A 113 12.92 -3.05 14.82
CA PRO A 113 14.09 -2.83 15.69
C PRO A 113 15.44 -2.92 14.97
N ALA A 114 15.68 -3.97 14.18
CA ALA A 114 16.93 -4.13 13.44
C ALA A 114 17.12 -3.02 12.37
N MET A 115 16.07 -2.69 11.62
CA MET A 115 16.07 -1.59 10.65
C MET A 115 16.32 -0.23 11.32
N MET A 116 15.79 -0.01 12.53
CA MET A 116 15.99 1.22 13.28
C MET A 116 17.43 1.31 13.83
N GLU A 117 17.99 0.18 14.29
CA GLU A 117 19.37 0.08 14.76
C GLU A 117 20.36 0.32 13.61
N SER A 118 20.16 -0.32 12.45
CA SER A 118 20.97 -0.11 11.25
C SER A 118 20.63 1.19 10.50
N ASN A 119 19.56 1.88 10.91
CA ASN A 119 18.92 2.99 10.20
C ASN A 119 18.80 2.72 8.69
N HIS A 120 18.38 1.50 8.33
CA HIS A 120 18.23 1.05 6.94
C HIS A 120 17.08 0.04 6.86
N GLY A 121 16.10 0.34 6.03
CA GLY A 121 14.97 -0.55 5.81
C GLY A 121 13.89 0.08 4.94
N HIS A 122 12.92 -0.73 4.51
CA HIS A 122 11.76 -0.23 3.79
C HIS A 122 10.52 -1.03 4.18
N ILE A 123 9.52 -0.38 4.76
CA ILE A 123 8.23 -0.98 5.10
C ILE A 123 7.19 -0.57 4.06
N VAL A 124 6.60 -1.57 3.40
CA VAL A 124 5.59 -1.36 2.36
C VAL A 124 4.23 -1.82 2.87
N THR A 125 3.24 -0.94 2.82
CA THR A 125 1.86 -1.21 3.24
C THR A 125 0.96 -1.30 2.01
N VAL A 126 0.36 -2.46 1.75
CA VAL A 126 -0.60 -2.63 0.66
C VAL A 126 -2.03 -2.44 1.18
N ALA A 127 -2.59 -1.25 0.97
CA ALA A 127 -3.90 -0.85 1.44
C ALA A 127 -4.94 -0.89 0.31
N SER A 128 -5.71 0.19 0.13
CA SER A 128 -6.79 0.38 -0.84
C SER A 128 -7.21 1.86 -0.83
N LEU A 129 -7.83 2.35 -1.91
CA LEU A 129 -8.59 3.61 -1.86
C LEU A 129 -9.72 3.57 -0.80
N ALA A 130 -10.25 2.38 -0.52
CA ALA A 130 -11.19 2.14 0.58
C ALA A 130 -10.60 2.43 1.99
N GLY A 131 -9.30 2.74 2.09
CA GLY A 131 -8.65 3.19 3.32
C GLY A 131 -8.67 4.70 3.52
N HIS A 132 -9.35 5.43 2.65
CA HIS A 132 -9.46 6.88 2.72
C HIS A 132 -10.87 7.41 2.46
N THR A 133 -11.68 6.65 1.73
CA THR A 133 -13.12 6.89 1.56
C THR A 133 -13.85 5.57 1.75
N ALA A 134 -15.10 5.62 2.22
CA ALA A 134 -15.89 4.43 2.49
C ALA A 134 -16.84 4.14 1.32
N VAL A 135 -16.96 2.86 0.99
CA VAL A 135 -17.91 2.39 -0.02
C VAL A 135 -19.01 1.57 0.67
N PRO A 136 -20.28 1.74 0.28
CA PRO A 136 -21.38 0.95 0.84
C PRO A 136 -21.12 -0.56 0.76
N PHE A 137 -21.66 -1.31 1.73
CA PHE A 137 -21.60 -2.78 1.83
C PHE A 137 -20.21 -3.39 2.12
N LEU A 138 -19.14 -2.59 2.14
CA LEU A 138 -17.78 -3.04 2.44
C LEU A 138 -17.28 -2.50 3.79
N LEU A 139 -18.15 -2.34 4.79
CA LEU A 139 -17.81 -1.67 6.06
C LEU A 139 -16.54 -2.25 6.72
N ALA A 140 -16.53 -3.56 7.01
CA ALA A 140 -15.38 -4.21 7.65
C ALA A 140 -14.10 -4.11 6.81
N TYR A 141 -14.23 -4.28 5.49
CA TYR A 141 -13.10 -4.13 4.56
C TYR A 141 -12.55 -2.70 4.58
N CYS A 142 -13.40 -1.69 4.41
CA CYS A 142 -13.02 -0.28 4.49
C CYS A 142 -12.35 0.01 5.83
N SER A 143 -12.97 -0.35 6.97
CA SER A 143 -12.40 -0.15 8.30
C SER A 143 -10.99 -0.73 8.42
N SER A 144 -10.74 -1.95 7.92
CA SER A 144 -9.40 -2.55 7.93
C SER A 144 -8.39 -1.77 7.08
N LYS A 145 -8.81 -1.20 5.95
CA LYS A 145 -7.96 -0.42 5.05
C LYS A 145 -7.71 0.99 5.59
N PHE A 146 -8.66 1.59 6.29
CA PHE A 146 -8.45 2.83 7.04
C PHE A 146 -7.42 2.62 8.15
N ALA A 147 -7.53 1.51 8.89
CA ALA A 147 -6.54 1.15 9.91
C ALA A 147 -5.14 0.95 9.30
N ALA A 148 -5.02 0.29 8.15
CA ALA A 148 -3.74 0.11 7.45
C ALA A 148 -3.11 1.45 7.01
N VAL A 149 -3.90 2.37 6.45
CA VAL A 149 -3.43 3.72 6.06
C VAL A 149 -3.05 4.53 7.29
N GLY A 150 -3.84 4.46 8.37
CA GLY A 150 -3.56 5.13 9.63
C GLY A 150 -2.27 4.63 10.27
N PHE A 151 -2.09 3.31 10.35
CA PHE A 151 -0.86 2.67 10.80
C PHE A 151 0.35 3.14 10.00
N HIS A 152 0.27 3.10 8.67
CA HIS A 152 1.37 3.53 7.80
C HIS A 152 1.77 4.99 8.05
N LYS A 153 0.79 5.89 8.15
CA LYS A 153 1.05 7.31 8.44
C LYS A 153 1.67 7.50 9.82
N GLY A 154 1.09 6.88 10.86
CA GLY A 154 1.61 6.93 12.22
C GLY A 154 3.07 6.46 12.29
N LEU A 155 3.36 5.28 11.74
CA LEU A 155 4.71 4.73 11.68
C LEU A 155 5.70 5.66 10.96
N THR A 156 5.27 6.27 9.85
CA THR A 156 6.11 7.20 9.08
C THR A 156 6.48 8.43 9.91
N GLU A 157 5.53 9.00 10.64
CA GLU A 157 5.76 10.16 11.52
C GLU A 157 6.60 9.79 12.75
N GLU A 158 6.37 8.61 13.35
CA GLU A 158 7.18 8.12 14.47
C GLU A 158 8.65 7.93 14.06
N LEU A 159 8.91 7.31 12.91
CA LEU A 159 10.27 7.16 12.37
C LEU A 159 10.94 8.52 12.13
N ALA A 160 10.19 9.49 11.62
CA ALA A 160 10.69 10.85 11.41
C ALA A 160 11.01 11.55 12.75
N ALA A 161 10.12 11.46 13.74
CA ALA A 161 10.32 12.03 15.07
C ALA A 161 11.53 11.41 15.79
N LEU A 162 11.76 10.11 15.60
CA LEU A 162 12.92 9.38 16.12
C LEU A 162 14.19 9.55 15.27
N LYS A 163 14.15 10.41 14.24
CA LYS A 163 15.25 10.69 13.31
C LYS A 163 15.81 9.43 12.61
N ARG A 164 14.97 8.42 12.38
CA ARG A 164 15.30 7.19 11.65
C ARG A 164 15.07 7.38 10.15
N THR A 165 15.85 8.28 9.56
CA THR A 165 15.66 8.75 8.17
C THR A 165 15.99 7.71 7.10
N GLY A 166 16.72 6.65 7.44
CA GLY A 166 17.06 5.56 6.52
C GLY A 166 16.07 4.39 6.54
N VAL A 167 15.10 4.39 7.47
CA VAL A 167 13.94 3.49 7.41
C VAL A 167 12.83 4.17 6.61
N LYS A 168 12.58 3.66 5.40
CA LYS A 168 11.62 4.22 4.46
C LYS A 168 10.25 3.56 4.62
N THR A 169 9.22 4.24 4.15
CA THR A 169 7.86 3.71 4.13
C THR A 169 7.21 4.02 2.78
N THR A 170 6.45 3.05 2.24
CA THR A 170 5.60 3.22 1.05
C THR A 170 4.24 2.60 1.29
N CYS A 171 3.15 3.30 0.95
CA CYS A 171 1.77 2.78 1.02
C CYS A 171 1.13 2.76 -0.36
N LEU A 172 0.62 1.61 -0.77
CA LEU A 172 -0.17 1.45 -1.99
C LEU A 172 -1.66 1.55 -1.68
N CYS A 173 -2.34 2.45 -2.36
CA CYS A 173 -3.78 2.66 -2.27
C CYS A 173 -4.41 2.50 -3.65
N PRO A 174 -4.60 1.26 -4.13
CA PRO A 174 -5.22 1.00 -5.42
C PRO A 174 -6.75 1.01 -5.33
N ASN A 175 -7.38 1.33 -6.46
CA ASN A 175 -8.79 1.06 -6.72
C ASN A 175 -9.00 -0.45 -6.96
N PHE A 176 -10.22 -0.88 -7.28
CA PHE A 176 -10.52 -2.29 -7.56
C PHE A 176 -9.57 -2.93 -8.58
N ILE A 177 -9.11 -4.14 -8.27
CA ILE A 177 -8.06 -4.86 -9.00
C ILE A 177 -8.64 -6.18 -9.48
N ASN A 178 -8.43 -6.52 -10.74
CA ASN A 178 -8.95 -7.74 -11.34
C ASN A 178 -8.10 -8.97 -10.94
N THR A 179 -8.22 -9.40 -9.68
CA THR A 179 -7.39 -10.46 -9.09
C THR A 179 -8.13 -11.79 -8.91
N GLY A 180 -9.33 -11.94 -9.48
CA GLY A 180 -10.17 -13.14 -9.32
C GLY A 180 -10.80 -13.33 -7.93
N PHE A 181 -10.45 -12.49 -6.94
CA PHE A 181 -10.99 -12.53 -5.57
C PHE A 181 -12.40 -11.92 -5.47
N ILE A 182 -12.71 -10.95 -6.34
CA ILE A 182 -14.07 -10.41 -6.55
C ILE A 182 -14.42 -10.66 -8.01
N LYS A 183 -15.32 -11.61 -8.27
CA LYS A 183 -15.87 -11.83 -9.62
C LYS A 183 -16.81 -10.66 -9.94
N ASN A 184 -16.49 -9.88 -10.97
CA ASN A 184 -17.30 -8.77 -11.48
C ASN A 184 -17.77 -7.74 -10.43
N PRO A 185 -16.88 -6.90 -9.86
CA PRO A 185 -17.33 -5.63 -9.32
C PRO A 185 -17.64 -4.71 -10.52
N SER A 186 -18.78 -4.90 -11.17
CA SER A 186 -19.32 -3.93 -12.11
C SER A 186 -19.78 -2.71 -11.31
N THR A 187 -18.82 -1.92 -10.82
CA THR A 187 -19.11 -0.63 -10.20
C THR A 187 -19.01 0.45 -11.27
N SER A 188 -19.96 1.37 -11.30
CA SER A 188 -19.92 2.59 -12.12
C SER A 188 -18.77 3.56 -11.71
N LEU A 189 -17.77 3.08 -10.94
CA LEU A 189 -16.67 3.82 -10.29
C LEU A 189 -15.36 3.81 -11.10
N GLY A 190 -15.37 3.28 -12.31
CA GLY A 190 -14.22 3.28 -13.23
C GLY A 190 -13.67 1.89 -13.56
N PRO A 191 -12.71 1.80 -14.49
CA PRO A 191 -12.15 0.52 -14.93
C PRO A 191 -11.40 -0.18 -13.79
N THR A 192 -11.52 -1.51 -13.73
CA THR A 192 -10.66 -2.35 -12.88
C THR A 192 -9.22 -2.23 -13.34
N LEU A 193 -8.29 -2.21 -12.39
CA LEU A 193 -6.86 -2.18 -12.70
C LEU A 193 -6.34 -3.59 -12.94
N GLU A 194 -5.53 -3.75 -13.98
CA GLU A 194 -4.80 -4.98 -14.22
C GLU A 194 -3.71 -5.18 -13.15
N PRO A 195 -3.56 -6.39 -12.58
CA PRO A 195 -2.60 -6.67 -11.52
C PRO A 195 -1.16 -6.27 -11.87
N GLU A 196 -0.74 -6.46 -13.12
CA GLU A 196 0.59 -6.14 -13.61
C GLU A 196 0.85 -4.63 -13.56
N HIS A 197 -0.15 -3.83 -13.91
CA HIS A 197 -0.06 -2.37 -13.82
C HIS A 197 0.07 -1.93 -12.36
N VAL A 198 -0.73 -2.50 -11.46
CA VAL A 198 -0.64 -2.20 -10.03
C VAL A 198 0.74 -2.53 -9.47
N VAL A 199 1.28 -3.70 -9.81
CA VAL A 199 2.61 -4.14 -9.37
C VAL A 199 3.71 -3.27 -9.95
N SER A 200 3.63 -2.89 -11.23
CA SER A 200 4.59 -1.98 -11.86
C SER A 200 4.62 -0.62 -11.14
N SER A 201 3.46 -0.05 -10.84
CA SER A 201 3.37 1.21 -10.09
C SER A 201 3.82 1.07 -8.64
N LEU A 202 3.52 -0.06 -7.99
CA LEU A 202 4.03 -0.38 -6.66
C LEU A 202 5.57 -0.41 -6.66
N MET A 203 6.17 -1.16 -7.59
CA MET A 203 7.62 -1.27 -7.71
C MET A 203 8.27 0.07 -8.00
N ASP A 204 7.70 0.88 -8.91
CA ASP A 204 8.22 2.23 -9.16
C ASP A 204 8.20 3.09 -7.89
N GLY A 205 7.09 3.09 -7.15
CA GLY A 205 6.99 3.86 -5.91
C GLY A 205 7.92 3.35 -4.80
N ILE A 206 8.14 2.04 -4.69
CA ILE A 206 9.11 1.47 -3.75
C ILE A 206 10.55 1.90 -4.11
N LEU A 207 10.91 1.75 -5.39
CA LEU A 207 12.27 2.04 -5.87
C LEU A 207 12.56 3.55 -5.88
N THR A 208 11.52 4.40 -5.91
CA THR A 208 11.62 5.87 -5.84
C THR A 208 11.22 6.44 -4.47
N GLU A 209 11.06 5.58 -3.46
CA GLU A 209 10.77 5.91 -2.06
C GLU A 209 9.56 6.84 -1.88
N GLN A 210 8.50 6.59 -2.65
CA GLN A 210 7.22 7.29 -2.52
C GLN A 210 6.50 6.86 -1.25
N LYS A 211 6.17 7.82 -0.38
CA LYS A 211 5.38 7.54 0.83
C LYS A 211 3.99 6.99 0.51
N MET A 212 3.31 7.54 -0.49
CA MET A 212 1.95 7.15 -0.88
C MET A 212 1.86 6.99 -2.40
N ILE A 213 1.24 5.90 -2.85
CA ILE A 213 0.97 5.59 -4.25
C ILE A 213 -0.54 5.41 -4.38
N PHE A 214 -1.20 6.24 -5.19
CA PHE A 214 -2.63 6.15 -5.47
C PHE A 214 -2.83 5.63 -6.89
N LEU A 215 -3.70 4.63 -7.06
CA LEU A 215 -4.04 4.11 -8.39
C LEU A 215 -5.57 4.06 -8.57
N PRO A 216 -6.13 4.71 -9.61
CA PRO A 216 -5.46 5.61 -10.54
C PRO A 216 -4.92 6.87 -9.84
N SER A 217 -3.90 7.50 -10.41
CA SER A 217 -3.24 8.69 -9.81
C SER A 217 -4.20 9.89 -9.62
N SER A 218 -5.25 9.97 -10.45
CA SER A 218 -6.34 10.96 -10.34
C SER A 218 -7.12 10.86 -9.03
N ALA A 219 -7.14 9.69 -8.38
CA ALA A 219 -7.83 9.48 -7.11
C ALA A 219 -7.33 10.45 -6.03
N ARG A 220 -6.02 10.76 -6.00
CA ARG A 220 -5.45 11.72 -5.05
C ARG A 220 -6.13 13.09 -5.13
N PHE A 221 -6.41 13.56 -6.34
CA PHE A 221 -7.08 14.85 -6.56
C PHE A 221 -8.55 14.76 -6.18
N LEU A 222 -9.24 13.69 -6.61
CA LEU A 222 -10.65 13.48 -6.30
C LEU A 222 -10.91 13.47 -4.79
N MET A 223 -10.02 12.88 -4.01
CA MET A 223 -10.15 12.79 -2.55
C MET A 223 -9.90 14.14 -1.84
N VAL A 224 -9.08 15.02 -2.42
CA VAL A 224 -8.95 16.40 -1.93
C VAL A 224 -10.21 17.18 -2.28
N LEU A 225 -10.71 17.02 -3.51
CA LEU A 225 -11.93 17.68 -3.97
C LEU A 225 -13.15 17.27 -3.15
N GLU A 226 -13.30 15.98 -2.81
CA GLU A 226 -14.39 15.48 -1.95
C GLU A 226 -14.44 16.23 -0.62
N LYS A 227 -13.29 16.56 -0.02
CA LYS A 227 -13.23 17.32 1.24
C LYS A 227 -13.62 18.79 1.12
N MET A 228 -13.61 19.34 -0.09
CA MET A 228 -13.98 20.74 -0.34
C MET A 228 -15.46 20.90 -0.74
N LEU A 229 -16.12 19.82 -1.15
CA LEU A 229 -17.50 19.85 -1.61
C LEU A 229 -18.48 19.76 -0.42
N PRO A 230 -19.64 20.44 -0.49
CA PRO A 230 -20.69 20.31 0.53
C PRO A 230 -21.24 18.89 0.62
N GLU A 231 -21.54 18.42 1.83
CA GLU A 231 -22.04 17.06 2.08
C GLU A 231 -23.28 16.70 1.25
N ARG A 232 -24.25 17.62 1.14
CA ARG A 232 -25.47 17.43 0.33
C ARG A 232 -25.17 17.18 -1.15
N PHE A 233 -24.14 17.83 -1.69
CA PHE A 233 -23.75 17.62 -3.08
C PHE A 233 -23.09 16.25 -3.26
N LEU A 234 -22.27 15.83 -2.31
CA LEU A 234 -21.67 14.50 -2.30
C LEU A 234 -22.72 13.39 -2.18
N GLU A 235 -23.78 13.58 -1.40
CA GLU A 235 -24.90 12.63 -1.31
C GLU A 235 -25.60 12.46 -2.65
N VAL A 236 -25.88 13.55 -3.37
CA VAL A 236 -26.45 13.50 -4.73
C VAL A 236 -25.53 12.78 -5.70
N LEU A 237 -24.21 13.03 -5.63
CA LEU A 237 -23.24 12.29 -6.44
C LEU A 237 -23.26 10.80 -6.10
N LYS A 238 -23.23 10.44 -4.81
CA LYS A 238 -23.25 9.06 -4.33
C LYS A 238 -24.53 8.32 -4.74
N GLN A 239 -25.69 8.98 -4.75
CA GLN A 239 -26.95 8.41 -5.24
C GLN A 239 -26.92 8.11 -6.75
N LYS A 240 -26.16 8.89 -7.53
CA LYS A 240 -25.94 8.61 -8.96
C LYS A 240 -24.92 7.49 -9.19
N VAL A 241 -24.05 7.21 -8.23
CA VAL A 241 -23.12 6.07 -8.28
C VAL A 241 -23.83 4.81 -7.78
N ASN A 242 -24.36 4.02 -8.72
CA ASN A 242 -25.00 2.74 -8.42
C ASN A 242 -23.94 1.68 -8.08
N VAL A 243 -23.59 1.54 -6.81
CA VAL A 243 -22.65 0.52 -6.32
C VAL A 243 -23.46 -0.69 -5.83
N ARG A 244 -23.41 -1.80 -6.58
CA ARG A 244 -23.98 -3.07 -6.15
C ARG A 244 -22.86 -3.99 -5.67
N PHE A 245 -22.97 -4.50 -4.44
CA PHE A 245 -22.16 -5.59 -3.92
C PHE A 245 -23.08 -6.65 -3.34
N ASP A 246 -22.82 -7.92 -3.65
CA ASP A 246 -23.68 -9.05 -3.25
C ASP A 246 -23.57 -9.42 -1.76
N ALA A 247 -22.61 -8.85 -1.03
CA ALA A 247 -22.39 -9.15 0.39
C ALA A 247 -22.91 -8.01 1.27
N VAL A 248 -24.20 -8.06 1.63
CA VAL A 248 -24.78 -7.14 2.62
C VAL A 248 -24.78 -7.79 3.99
N ILE A 249 -24.19 -7.12 4.99
CA ILE A 249 -24.39 -7.49 6.39
C ILE A 249 -25.84 -7.18 6.75
N GLY A 250 -26.64 -8.22 6.99
CA GLY A 250 -27.99 -8.09 7.57
C GLY A 250 -29.14 -7.81 6.61
N TYR A 251 -28.92 -7.70 5.29
CA TYR A 251 -30.02 -7.57 4.31
C TYR A 251 -30.20 -8.89 3.57
N LYS A 252 -31.20 -9.68 3.99
CA LYS A 252 -31.75 -10.73 3.13
C LYS A 252 -32.39 -10.02 1.95
N SER A 253 -31.87 -10.23 0.74
CA SER A 253 -32.63 -9.93 -0.47
C SER A 253 -33.91 -10.75 -0.40
N ASN A 254 -35.03 -10.11 -0.06
CA ASN A 254 -36.33 -10.71 -0.33
C ASN A 254 -36.44 -10.76 -1.84
N GLY A 255 -36.41 -11.98 -2.37
CA GLY A 255 -36.44 -12.24 -3.81
C GLY A 255 -37.54 -11.44 -4.51
N GLN A 256 -37.14 -10.82 -5.62
CA GLN A 256 -37.96 -10.56 -6.79
C GLN A 256 -37.14 -10.95 -8.01
#